data_AF-A0AAU1T3Z5-F1
#
_entry.id   AF-A0AAU1T3Z5-F1
#
_cell.length_a   1.000
_cell.length_b   1.000
_cell.length_c   1.000
_cell.angle_alpha   90.00
_cell.angle_beta   90.00
_cell.angle_gamma   90.00
#
_symmetry.space_group_name_H-M   'P 1'
#
loop_
_entity.id
_entity.type
_entity.pdbx_description
1 polymer ?
#
loop_
_entity_poly.entity_id
_entity_poly.type
_entity_poly.pdbx_seq_one_letter_code
_entity_poly.pdbx_strand_id
1 'polypeptide(L)' 'MAGAICPGCGSWSRRIHSSYLRLPADVASGGRRVALCLRVRRFLCPVISCEGGPSPSNCQG' A
#
# COMPACT_ATOMS: atom_id res chain seq x y z
N MET A 1 -3.86 -11.79 8.31
CA MET A 1 -4.61 -10.88 7.41
C MET A 1 -3.73 -9.66 7.11
N ALA A 2 -3.60 -9.23 5.86
CA ALA A 2 -2.81 -8.03 5.52
C ALA A 2 -3.74 -6.83 5.33
N GLY A 3 -3.46 -5.74 6.03
CA GLY A 3 -4.20 -4.49 5.98
C GLY A 3 -3.35 -3.38 6.57
N ALA A 4 -3.78 -2.13 6.40
CA ALA A 4 -3.11 -0.98 6.99
C ALA A 4 -4.13 -0.08 7.69
N ILE A 5 -3.67 0.55 8.76
CA ILE A 5 -4.38 1.63 9.42
C ILE A 5 -4.14 2.90 8.62
N CYS A 6 -5.20 3.62 8.29
CA CYS A 6 -5.04 4.92 7.67
C CYS A 6 -4.45 5.92 8.68
N PRO A 7 -3.39 6.65 8.32
CA PRO A 7 -2.79 7.64 9.22
C PRO A 7 -3.69 8.86 9.47
N GLY A 8 -4.67 9.15 8.60
CA GLY A 8 -5.62 10.24 8.80
C GLY A 8 -6.84 9.83 9.65
N CYS A 9 -7.52 8.74 9.25
CA CYS A 9 -8.80 8.33 9.84
C CYS A 9 -8.66 7.29 10.98
N GLY A 10 -7.50 6.64 11.16
CA GLY A 10 -7.31 5.54 12.12
C GLY A 10 -8.06 4.24 11.77
N SER A 11 -8.88 4.24 10.71
CA SER A 11 -9.64 3.06 10.29
C SER A 11 -8.72 2.02 9.67
N TRP A 12 -8.93 0.76 10.07
CA TRP A 12 -8.31 -0.39 9.41
C TRP A 12 -8.89 -0.58 8.01
N SER A 13 -8.03 -0.79 7.02
CA SER A 13 -8.43 -1.12 5.65
C SER A 13 -7.68 -2.32 5.09
N ARG A 14 -8.40 -3.13 4.32
CA ARG A 14 -7.86 -4.23 3.51
C ARG A 14 -7.96 -3.96 2.01
N ARG A 15 -8.58 -2.84 1.61
CA ARG A 15 -8.81 -2.50 0.19
C ARG A 15 -7.52 -1.98 -0.40
N ILE A 16 -6.96 -2.69 -1.38
CA ILE A 16 -5.72 -2.27 -2.05
C ILE A 16 -6.07 -1.20 -3.08
N HIS A 17 -5.45 -0.03 -2.96
CA HIS A 17 -5.56 1.06 -3.93
C HIS A 17 -4.59 0.85 -5.10
N SER A 18 -3.34 0.55 -4.77
CA SER A 18 -2.27 0.34 -5.75
C SER A 18 -1.22 -0.58 -5.16
N SER A 19 -0.53 -1.35 -5.99
CA SER A 19 0.65 -2.10 -5.58
C SER A 19 1.79 -1.81 -6.52
N TYR A 20 2.99 -1.64 -5.97
CA TYR A 20 4.20 -1.43 -6.77
C TYR A 20 5.31 -2.34 -6.27
N LEU A 21 6.25 -2.65 -7.16
CA LEU A 21 7.44 -3.41 -6.83
C LEU A 21 8.54 -2.44 -6.45
N ARG A 22 9.23 -2.73 -5.35
CA ARG A 22 10.43 -2.05 -4.91
C ARG A 22 11.56 -3.06 -4.93
N LEU A 23 12.62 -2.73 -5.64
CA LEU A 23 13.88 -3.45 -5.59
C LEU A 23 14.84 -2.59 -4.78
N PRO A 24 15.04 -2.87 -3.48
CA PRO A 24 16.11 -2.24 -2.73
C PRO A 24 17.44 -2.53 -3.44
N ALA A 25 18.34 -1.56 -3.45
CA ALA A 25 19.71 -1.82 -3.86
C ALA A 25 20.29 -2.85 -2.89
N ASP A 26 20.74 -3.98 -3.43
CA ASP A 26 21.28 -5.07 -2.65
C ASP A 26 22.58 -4.64 -1.95
N VAL A 27 22.67 -4.92 -0.65
CA VAL A 27 23.95 -5.01 0.06
C VAL A 27 24.35 -6.47 -0.04
N ALA A 28 25.50 -6.72 -0.68
CA ALA A 28 25.96 -8.08 -0.99
C ALA A 28 25.86 -8.99 0.24
N SER A 29 24.86 -9.86 0.23
CA SER A 29 24.62 -10.83 1.31
C SER A 29 25.66 -11.95 1.16
N GLY A 30 26.79 -11.83 1.85
CA GLY A 30 27.85 -12.84 1.80
C GLY A 30 28.51 -13.00 0.42
N GLY A 31 28.63 -11.92 -0.36
CA GLY A 31 29.31 -11.93 -1.66
C GLY A 31 28.46 -12.37 -2.86
N ARG A 32 27.16 -12.66 -2.66
CA ARG A 32 26.21 -12.92 -3.75
C ARG A 32 25.33 -11.69 -3.96
N ARG A 33 25.20 -11.24 -5.21
CA ARG A 33 24.23 -10.20 -5.59
C ARG A 33 22.84 -10.82 -5.53
N VAL A 34 22.02 -10.41 -4.58
CA VAL A 34 20.64 -10.88 -4.45
C VAL A 34 19.67 -9.73 -4.66
N ALA A 35 18.81 -9.81 -5.67
CA ALA A 35 17.77 -8.80 -5.86
C ALA A 35 16.56 -9.12 -4.97
N LEU A 36 16.32 -8.32 -3.92
CA LEU A 36 15.10 -8.46 -3.12
C LEU A 36 13.94 -7.76 -3.83
N CYS A 37 12.96 -8.52 -4.32
CA CYS A 37 11.75 -7.96 -4.92
C CYS A 37 10.64 -7.80 -3.87
N LEU A 38 10.46 -6.59 -3.34
CA LEU A 38 9.40 -6.29 -2.38
C LEU A 38 8.14 -5.81 -3.09
N ARG A 39 7.01 -6.48 -2.85
CA ARG A 39 5.70 -6.02 -3.36
C ARG A 39 4.99 -5.18 -2.31
N VAL A 40 5.05 -3.86 -2.47
CA VAL A 40 4.37 -2.90 -1.60
C VAL A 40 2.92 -2.77 -2.03
N ARG A 41 1.99 -2.85 -1.08
CA ARG A 41 0.55 -2.65 -1.30
C ARG A 41 0.12 -1.39 -0.54
N ARG A 42 -0.38 -0.38 -1.26
CA ARG A 42 -1.01 0.81 -0.69
C ARG A 42 -2.49 0.51 -0.49
N PHE A 43 -3.00 0.73 0.72
CA PHE A 43 -4.40 0.50 1.06
C PHE A 43 -5.19 1.82 1.00
N LEU A 44 -6.47 1.75 0.59
CA LEU A 44 -7.39 2.89 0.55
C LEU A 44 -8.17 2.97 1.86
N CYS A 45 -8.22 4.12 2.56
CA CYS A 45 -9.15 4.27 3.71
C CYS A 45 -10.59 4.10 3.16
N PRO A 46 -11.48 3.35 3.82
CA PRO A 46 -12.88 3.23 3.38
C PRO A 46 -13.72 4.46 3.76
N VAL A 47 -13.22 5.35 4.62
CA VAL A 47 -13.93 6.53 5.11
C VAL A 47 -13.88 7.63 4.05
N ILE A 48 -15.06 8.05 3.58
CA ILE A 48 -15.23 9.07 2.53
C ILE A 48 -14.80 10.46 3.01
N SER A 49 -14.97 10.76 4.29
CA SER A 49 -14.56 12.03 4.91
C SER A 49 -13.05 12.16 5.15
N CYS A 50 -12.28 11.11 4.86
CA CYS A 50 -10.82 11.16 4.99
C CYS A 50 -10.22 11.72 3.70
N GLU A 51 -9.24 12.63 3.84
CA GLU A 51 -8.50 13.22 2.72
C GLU A 51 -7.86 12.19 1.76
N GLY A 52 -7.54 10.99 2.27
CA GLY A 52 -7.03 9.85 1.48
C GLY A 52 -8.05 8.72 1.28
N GLY A 53 -9.33 9.00 1.48
CA GLY A 53 -10.44 8.08 1.32
C GLY A 53 -10.82 7.81 -0.13
N PRO A 54 -11.86 6.99 -0.39
CA PRO A 54 -12.40 6.79 -1.71
C PRO A 54 -13.21 8.05 -2.04
N SER A 55 -12.73 8.88 -2.98
CA SER A 55 -13.54 9.99 -3.45
C SER A 55 -14.89 9.47 -3.96
N PRO A 56 -16.03 10.05 -3.53
CA PRO A 56 -17.36 9.56 -3.87
C PRO A 56 -17.71 9.78 -5.36
N SER A 57 -16.85 10.48 -6.11
CA SER A 57 -17.05 10.83 -7.52
C SER A 57 -17.00 9.64 -8.49
N ASN A 58 -16.60 8.44 -8.05
CA ASN A 58 -16.48 7.27 -8.93
C ASN A 58 -17.50 6.15 -8.66
N CYS A 59 -18.65 6.47 -8.03
CA CYS A 59 -19.76 5.54 -7.77
C CYS A 59 -20.87 5.62 -8.85
N GLN A 60 -20.52 5.87 -10.11
CA GLN A 60 -21.48 5.72 -11.22
C GLN A 60 -21.29 4.35 -11.85
N GLY A 61 -22.28 3.47 -11.64
CA GLY A 61 -22.39 2.12 -12.18
C GLY A 61 -23.64 1.45 -11.66
#